data_AF-A0A4Z0PTT2-F1
#
_entry.id   AF-A0A4Z0PTT2-F1
#
_cell.length_a   1.000
_cell.length_b   1.000
_cell.length_c   1.000
_cell.angle_alpha   90.00
_cell.angle_beta   90.00
_cell.angle_gamma   90.00
#
_symmetry.space_group_name_H-M   'P 1'
#
loop_
_entity.id
_entity.type
_entity.pdbx_description
1 polymer ?
#
loop_
_entity_poly.entity_id
_entity_poly.type
_entity_poly.pdbx_seq_one_letter_code
_entity_poly.pdbx_strand_id
1 'polypeptide(L)'
;MFEDDGETGYLYALRNGAELEILDALHIYNVADVQDRETPVTVQVFWDVAQTTAALIIAGYCHALYDFQRQMGFCRNAFPPAKNGQTGSRELTDELVDKYFAA
;
A
#
# COMPACT_ATOMS: atom_id res chain seq x y z
N MET A 1 -0.67 4.87 -7.05
CA MET A 1 0.63 5.49 -7.42
C MET A 1 1.63 5.14 -6.34
N PHE A 2 2.78 4.61 -6.71
CA PHE A 2 3.89 4.44 -5.78
C PHE A 2 4.87 5.60 -5.99
N GLU A 3 5.26 6.26 -4.91
CA GLU A 3 6.21 7.38 -4.88
C GLU A 3 7.39 6.99 -4.01
N ASP A 4 8.58 7.32 -4.50
CA ASP A 4 9.84 7.31 -3.76
C ASP A 4 10.52 8.65 -4.02
N ASP A 5 10.70 9.44 -2.97
CA ASP A 5 11.32 10.77 -3.02
C ASP A 5 12.82 10.76 -2.67
N GLY A 6 13.40 9.57 -2.42
CA GLY A 6 14.78 9.38 -1.96
C GLY A 6 14.94 9.40 -0.44
N GLU A 7 13.91 9.75 0.32
CA GLU A 7 13.89 9.73 1.79
C GLU A 7 12.82 8.77 2.32
N THR A 8 11.64 8.73 1.70
CA THR A 8 10.49 7.92 2.10
C THR A 8 9.78 7.32 0.88
N GLY A 9 9.18 6.14 1.09
CA GLY A 9 8.33 5.48 0.11
C GLY A 9 6.87 5.51 0.54
N TYR A 10 5.97 5.93 -0.36
CA TYR A 10 4.53 5.96 -0.12
C TYR A 10 3.73 5.31 -1.25
N LEU A 11 2.64 4.63 -0.89
CA LEU A 11 1.60 4.21 -1.81
C LEU A 11 0.37 5.09 -1.65
N TYR A 12 -0.07 5.71 -2.74
CA TYR A 12 -1.28 6.51 -2.81
C TYR A 12 -2.38 5.79 -3.59
N ALA A 13 -3.54 5.67 -2.98
CA ALA A 13 -4.78 5.33 -3.66
C ALA A 13 -5.39 6.62 -4.23
N LEU A 14 -5.71 6.60 -5.52
CA LEU A 14 -6.15 7.79 -6.25
C LEU A 14 -7.48 7.50 -6.93
N ARG A 15 -8.38 8.48 -6.95
CA ARG A 15 -9.53 8.51 -7.84
C ARG A 15 -9.25 9.51 -8.94
N ASN A 16 -9.34 9.04 -10.19
CA ASN A 16 -9.17 9.90 -11.35
C ASN A 16 -10.54 10.50 -11.75
N GLY A 17 -10.69 11.82 -11.55
CA GLY A 17 -11.88 12.58 -11.91
C GLY A 17 -11.52 13.80 -12.76
N ALA A 18 -12.27 14.91 -12.62
CA ALA A 18 -11.86 16.19 -13.20
C ALA A 18 -10.57 16.73 -12.57
N GLU A 19 -10.38 16.42 -11.28
CA GLU A 19 -9.13 16.61 -10.55
C GLU A 19 -8.71 15.27 -9.95
N LEU A 20 -7.41 15.11 -9.70
CA LEU A 20 -6.86 13.92 -9.07
C LEU A 20 -7.16 13.97 -7.56
N GLU A 21 -7.95 13.03 -7.06
CA GLU A 21 -8.30 12.94 -5.65
C GLU A 21 -7.45 11.86 -4.96
N ILE A 22 -6.76 12.23 -3.88
CA ILE A 22 -6.07 11.26 -3.01
C ILE A 22 -7.10 10.63 -2.07
N LEU A 23 -7.43 9.37 -2.31
CA LEU A 23 -8.31 8.59 -1.44
C LEU A 23 -7.59 8.18 -0.16
N ASP A 24 -6.33 7.78 -0.29
CA ASP A 24 -5.54 7.30 0.84
C ASP A 24 -4.04 7.41 0.57
N ALA A 25 -3.26 7.46 1.64
CA ALA A 25 -1.80 7.42 1.62
C ALA A 25 -1.34 6.36 2.63
N LEU A 26 -0.35 5.55 2.24
CA LEU A 26 0.19 4.45 3.03
C LEU A 26 1.71 4.55 3.02
N HIS A 27 2.32 4.67 4.19
CA HIS A 27 3.77 4.68 4.32
C HIS A 27 4.34 3.27 4.17
N ILE A 28 5.41 3.14 3.38
CA ILE A 28 6.03 1.87 3.04
C ILE A 28 7.38 1.72 3.76
N TYR A 29 8.27 2.71 3.65
CA TYR A 29 9.58 2.71 4.29
C TYR A 29 10.14 4.12 4.45
N ASN A 30 11.06 4.30 5.40
CA ASN A 30 12.05 5.38 5.36
C ASN A 30 13.36 4.79 4.82
N VAL A 31 14.02 5.45 3.89
CA VAL A 31 15.30 5.00 3.31
C VAL A 31 16.39 4.86 4.38
N ALA A 32 16.29 5.62 5.47
CA ALA A 32 17.20 5.51 6.63
C ALA A 32 17.05 4.18 7.40
N ASP A 33 15.88 3.54 7.33
CA ASP A 33 15.57 2.30 8.05
C ASP A 33 15.78 1.03 7.19
N VAL A 34 15.94 1.21 5.87
CA VAL A 34 16.14 0.11 4.91
C VAL A 34 17.58 -0.38 4.99
N GLN A 35 17.74 -1.63 5.44
CA GLN A 35 19.01 -2.35 5.32
C GLN A 35 19.31 -2.65 3.85
N ASP A 36 20.59 -2.64 3.48
CA ASP A 36 21.04 -2.93 2.11
C ASP A 36 20.39 -2.05 1.02
N ARG A 37 20.04 -0.80 1.34
CA ARG A 37 19.40 0.17 0.42
C ARG A 37 20.13 0.40 -0.92
N GLU A 38 21.40 0.01 -1.02
CA GLU A 38 22.20 0.07 -2.26
C GLU A 38 21.90 -1.12 -3.21
N THR A 39 21.19 -2.14 -2.73
CA THR A 39 20.82 -3.33 -3.50
C THR A 39 19.55 -3.07 -4.30
N PRO A 40 19.59 -3.18 -5.64
CA PRO A 40 18.40 -3.01 -6.45
C PRO A 40 17.34 -4.07 -6.13
N VAL A 41 16.08 -3.64 -6.00
CA VAL A 41 14.92 -4.52 -5.79
C VAL A 41 13.88 -4.33 -6.88
N THR A 42 13.06 -5.35 -7.12
CA THR A 42 11.90 -5.23 -8.01
C THR A 42 10.71 -4.70 -7.24
N VAL A 43 10.07 -3.67 -7.79
CA VAL A 43 8.79 -3.11 -7.31
C VAL A 43 7.69 -3.46 -8.31
N GLN A 44 6.57 -3.98 -7.81
CA GLN A 44 5.44 -4.38 -8.63
C GLN A 44 4.14 -3.92 -7.98
N VAL A 45 3.18 -3.50 -8.81
CA VAL A 45 1.80 -3.26 -8.39
C VAL A 45 0.93 -4.31 -9.04
N PHE A 46 0.27 -5.12 -8.22
CA PHE A 46 -0.67 -6.14 -8.67
C PHE A 46 -2.10 -5.69 -8.39
N TRP A 47 -3.00 -6.15 -9.24
CA TRP A 47 -4.44 -6.02 -9.05
C TRP A 47 -5.04 -7.41 -8.94
N ASP A 48 -6.09 -7.54 -8.13
CA ASP A 48 -6.95 -8.71 -8.21
C ASP A 48 -7.66 -8.77 -9.58
N VAL A 49 -8.17 -9.95 -9.94
CA VAL A 49 -8.82 -10.16 -11.24
C VAL A 49 -10.05 -9.25 -11.41
N ALA A 50 -10.75 -8.95 -10.32
CA ALA A 50 -11.92 -8.07 -10.33
C ALA A 50 -11.55 -6.57 -10.36
N GLN A 51 -10.26 -6.21 -10.27
CA GLN A 51 -9.76 -4.82 -10.24
C GLN A 51 -10.37 -3.98 -9.10
N THR A 52 -10.65 -4.64 -7.98
CA THR A 52 -11.20 -4.03 -6.77
C THR A 52 -10.17 -3.81 -5.68
N THR A 53 -9.03 -4.50 -5.74
CA THR A 53 -7.95 -4.41 -4.77
C THR A 53 -6.61 -4.33 -5.50
N ALA A 54 -5.76 -3.41 -5.07
CA ALA A 54 -4.38 -3.30 -5.55
C ALA A 54 -3.40 -3.57 -4.42
N ALA A 55 -2.30 -4.26 -4.70
CA ALA A 55 -1.22 -4.54 -3.76
C ALA A 55 0.14 -4.06 -4.30
N LEU A 56 0.96 -3.49 -3.41
CA LEU A 56 2.35 -3.16 -3.66
C LEU A 56 3.23 -4.29 -3.15
N ILE A 57 4.02 -4.85 -4.06
CA ILE A 57 5.00 -5.90 -3.79
C ILE A 57 6.40 -5.33 -4.02
N ILE A 58 7.29 -5.43 -3.02
CA ILE A 58 8.70 -5.04 -3.13
C ILE A 58 9.53 -6.25 -2.72
N ALA A 59 10.49 -6.65 -3.56
CA ALA A 59 11.33 -7.83 -3.33
C ALA A 59 10.53 -9.12 -3.03
N GLY A 60 9.36 -9.28 -3.66
CA GLY A 60 8.48 -10.43 -3.47
C GLY A 60 7.64 -10.41 -2.20
N TYR A 61 7.74 -9.37 -1.36
CA TYR A 61 6.94 -9.22 -0.15
C TYR A 61 5.83 -8.19 -0.35
N CYS A 62 4.63 -8.46 0.16
CA CYS A 62 3.53 -7.49 0.11
C CYS A 62 3.73 -6.42 1.18
N HIS A 63 3.86 -5.16 0.80
CA HIS A 63 4.08 -4.05 1.74
C HIS A 63 2.82 -3.25 2.03
N ALA A 64 1.90 -3.17 1.06
CA ALA A 64 0.65 -2.45 1.21
C ALA A 64 -0.41 -3.01 0.27
N LEU A 65 -1.68 -2.84 0.65
CA LEU A 65 -2.82 -3.06 -0.24
C LEU A 65 -3.89 -1.98 -0.02
N TYR A 66 -4.67 -1.72 -1.06
CA TYR A 66 -5.85 -0.87 -0.99
C TYR A 66 -7.05 -1.57 -1.59
N ASP A 67 -8.13 -1.65 -0.81
CA ASP A 67 -9.42 -2.19 -1.21
C ASP A 67 -10.35 -1.02 -1.58
N PHE A 68 -10.67 -0.91 -2.87
CA PHE A 68 -11.50 0.17 -3.40
C PHE A 68 -12.99 0.01 -3.06
N GLN A 69 -13.46 -1.22 -2.77
CA GLN A 69 -14.84 -1.46 -2.37
C GLN A 69 -15.08 -1.02 -0.92
N ARG A 70 -14.13 -1.34 -0.03
CA ARG A 70 -14.15 -0.93 1.38
C ARG A 70 -13.60 0.48 1.61
N GLN A 71 -12.99 1.07 0.58
CA GLN A 71 -12.25 2.34 0.64
C GLN A 71 -11.22 2.36 1.79
N MET A 72 -10.45 1.28 1.91
CA MET A 72 -9.56 1.05 3.05
C MET A 72 -8.18 0.60 2.61
N GLY A 73 -7.16 1.33 3.08
CA GLY A 73 -5.75 1.02 2.87
C GLY A 73 -5.10 0.37 4.09
N PHE A 74 -4.21 -0.58 3.81
CA PHE A 74 -3.41 -1.30 4.80
C PHE A 74 -1.93 -1.27 4.42
N CYS A 75 -1.06 -1.11 5.41
CA CYS A 75 0.39 -1.24 5.26
C CYS A 75 1.01 -1.85 6.53
N ARG A 76 2.25 -2.33 6.42
CA ARG A 76 2.90 -3.09 7.51
C ARG A 76 3.01 -2.33 8.83
N ASN A 77 3.14 -1.01 8.80
CA ASN A 77 3.28 -0.20 10.02
C ASN A 77 2.00 0.56 10.41
N ALA A 78 0.88 0.31 9.71
CA ALA A 78 -0.40 0.98 9.93
C ALA A 78 -0.36 2.53 9.87
N PHE A 79 0.66 3.12 9.23
CA PHE A 79 0.85 4.57 9.16
C PHE A 79 0.51 5.13 7.77
N PRO A 80 -0.13 6.31 7.69
CA PRO A 80 -0.66 7.14 8.77
C PRO A 80 -1.87 6.51 9.48
N PRO A 81 -2.31 7.03 10.63
CA PRO A 81 -3.58 6.64 11.22
C PRO A 81 -4.75 6.80 10.24
N ALA A 82 -5.78 5.99 10.43
CA ALA A 82 -7.02 6.07 9.66
C ALA A 82 -7.58 7.49 9.63
N LYS A 83 -7.97 7.97 8.45
CA LYS A 83 -8.73 9.22 8.31
C LYS A 83 -10.16 8.99 8.80
N ASN A 84 -10.79 10.06 9.31
CA ASN A 84 -12.13 10.04 9.89
C ASN A 84 -13.12 9.17 9.08
N GLY A 85 -13.63 8.11 9.71
CA GLY A 85 -14.64 7.20 9.13
C GLY A 85 -14.13 5.79 8.81
N GLN A 86 -12.83 5.57 8.67
CA GLN A 86 -12.26 4.22 8.56
C GLN A 86 -12.17 3.57 9.95
N THR A 87 -12.80 2.40 10.13
CA THR A 87 -12.81 1.66 11.40
C THR A 87 -11.94 0.40 11.30
N GLY A 88 -11.11 0.14 12.32
CA GLY A 88 -10.27 -1.06 12.39
C GLY A 88 -8.78 -0.76 12.28
N SER A 89 -7.95 -1.80 12.41
CA SER A 89 -6.50 -1.68 12.22
C SER A 89 -6.16 -1.52 10.74
N ARG A 90 -5.18 -0.67 10.45
CA ARG A 90 -4.57 -0.53 9.12
C ARG A 90 -3.32 -1.38 8.94
N GLU A 91 -2.99 -2.18 9.95
CA GLU A 91 -1.87 -3.10 9.90
C GLU A 91 -2.15 -4.18 8.86
N LEU A 92 -1.22 -4.32 7.91
CA LEU A 92 -1.24 -5.40 6.95
C LEU A 92 -0.52 -6.61 7.55
N THR A 93 -1.27 -7.60 8.03
CA THR A 93 -0.71 -8.88 8.47
C THR A 93 -0.64 -9.87 7.32
N ASP A 94 0.19 -10.90 7.42
CA ASP A 94 0.28 -11.94 6.40
C ASP A 94 -1.04 -12.71 6.26
N GLU A 95 -1.76 -12.95 7.37
CA GLU A 95 -3.09 -13.55 7.34
C GLU A 95 -4.12 -12.68 6.60
N LEU A 96 -3.95 -11.35 6.61
CA LEU A 96 -4.80 -10.45 5.85
C LEU A 96 -4.48 -10.51 4.36
N VAL A 97 -3.19 -10.56 4.00
CA VAL A 97 -2.75 -10.78 2.60
C VAL A 97 -3.34 -12.07 2.07
N ASP A 98 -3.24 -13.17 2.83
CA ASP A 98 -3.79 -14.46 2.45
C ASP A 98 -5.31 -14.39 2.26
N LYS A 99 -6.05 -13.67 3.11
CA LYS A 99 -7.50 -13.50 2.93
C LYS A 99 -7.88 -12.75 1.66
N TYR A 100 -7.05 -11.80 1.21
CA TYR A 100 -7.30 -11.04 -0.01
C TYR A 100 -6.94 -11.80 -1.28
N PHE A 101 -5.95 -12.69 -1.22
CA PHE A 101 -5.36 -13.33 -2.39
C PHE A 101 -5.39 -14.87 -2.37
N ALA A 102 -6.06 -15.48 -1.39
CA ALA A 102 -6.40 -16.89 -1.43
C ALA A 102 -7.39 -17.15 -2.58
N ALA A 103 -7.07 -18.17 -3.37
CA ALA A 103 -7.89 -18.64 -4.50
C ALA A 103 -9.13 -19.43 -4.05
#